data_AF-A0A8B9GS40-F1
#
_entry.id   AF-A0A8B9GS40-F1
#
_cell.length_a   1.000
_cell.length_b   1.000
_cell.length_c   1.000
_cell.angle_alpha   90.00
_cell.angle_beta   90.00
_cell.angle_gamma   90.00
#
_symmetry.space_group_name_H-M   'P 1'
#
loop_
_entity.id
_entity.type
_entity.pdbx_description
1 polymer ?
#
loop_
_entity_poly.entity_id
_entity_poly.type
_entity_poly.pdbx_seq_one_letter_code
_entity_poly.pdbx_strand_id
1 'polypeptide(L)'
;MCIVCIWVYRGLQKEELVLLTHGDSVDKVADGFKVVAQSGNIIAGIANEQKKLYGTQFHPEVDLTERGMDMLRNFLFEIAGCTSNFTVQNRQLSCIREIQEKVDKSKVLVLLSGGVDSTVCTALLNKALNQEQVIAVHIDNGFMRKRESQSVEEALTKLGIKLKGKLYVQMFVDSLSNEGIQ
;
A
#
# COMPACT_ATOMS: atom_id res chain seq x y z
N MET A 1 -6.85 19.02 -21.95
CA MET A 1 -8.24 18.52 -21.97
C MET A 1 -9.15 19.61 -21.44
N CYS A 2 -10.22 19.94 -22.17
CA CYS A 2 -11.24 20.90 -21.73
C CYS A 2 -12.30 20.21 -20.88
N ILE A 3 -12.67 20.80 -19.77
CA ILE A 3 -13.59 20.26 -18.77
C ILE A 3 -14.85 21.11 -18.64
N VAL A 4 -15.99 20.46 -18.41
CA VAL A 4 -17.24 21.08 -17.99
C VAL A 4 -17.39 20.95 -16.47
N CYS A 5 -17.76 22.04 -15.81
CA CYS A 5 -17.91 22.10 -14.34
C CYS A 5 -18.98 21.10 -13.86
N ILE A 6 -18.54 20.03 -13.20
CA ILE A 6 -19.38 18.97 -12.63
C ILE A 6 -18.70 18.40 -11.37
N TRP A 7 -19.42 17.63 -10.55
CA TRP A 7 -18.93 17.17 -9.24
C TRP A 7 -17.57 16.49 -9.26
N VAL A 8 -17.31 15.61 -10.25
CA VAL A 8 -16.02 14.91 -10.36
C VAL A 8 -14.87 15.89 -10.66
N TYR A 9 -15.16 17.03 -11.30
CA TYR A 9 -14.18 18.04 -11.67
C TYR A 9 -14.27 19.33 -10.84
N ARG A 10 -14.89 19.27 -9.66
CA ARG A 10 -15.03 20.42 -8.78
C ARG A 10 -13.66 20.92 -8.34
N GLY A 11 -13.42 22.24 -8.47
CA GLY A 11 -12.16 22.88 -8.07
C GLY A 11 -10.99 22.71 -9.06
N LEU A 12 -11.23 22.13 -10.23
CA LEU A 12 -10.28 22.07 -11.33
C LEU A 12 -10.43 23.25 -12.29
N GLN A 13 -9.40 23.49 -13.09
CA GLN A 13 -9.42 24.47 -14.17
C GLN A 13 -10.23 23.95 -15.35
N LYS A 14 -10.57 24.85 -16.27
CA LYS A 14 -11.23 24.46 -17.53
C LYS A 14 -10.32 23.62 -18.42
N GLU A 15 -9.01 23.82 -18.34
CA GLU A 15 -8.02 23.07 -19.08
C GLU A 15 -7.13 22.31 -18.10
N GLU A 16 -7.04 21.01 -18.30
CA GLU A 16 -6.24 20.11 -17.47
C GLU A 16 -5.31 19.26 -18.33
N LEU A 17 -4.11 19.01 -17.81
CA LEU A 17 -3.14 18.08 -18.40
C LEU A 17 -3.43 16.66 -17.91
N VAL A 18 -3.62 15.73 -18.85
CA VAL A 18 -3.99 14.34 -18.55
C VAL A 18 -3.22 13.37 -19.44
N LEU A 19 -2.94 12.17 -18.93
CA LEU A 19 -2.49 11.05 -19.73
C LEU A 19 -3.69 10.38 -20.42
N LEU A 20 -4.01 10.86 -21.62
CA LEU A 20 -5.06 10.28 -22.45
C LEU A 20 -4.64 8.88 -22.94
N THR A 21 -5.56 7.92 -22.90
CA THR A 21 -5.31 6.59 -23.48
C THR A 21 -5.36 6.64 -24.99
N HIS A 22 -4.53 5.82 -25.64
CA HIS A 22 -4.64 5.55 -27.07
C HIS A 22 -5.46 4.28 -27.29
N GLY A 23 -6.59 4.39 -27.99
CA GLY A 23 -7.51 3.28 -28.20
C GLY A 23 -8.82 3.76 -28.82
N ASP A 24 -9.88 2.98 -28.61
CA ASP A 24 -11.22 3.34 -29.06
C ASP A 24 -11.68 4.65 -28.41
N SER A 25 -12.42 5.44 -29.17
CA SER A 25 -13.04 6.68 -28.72
C SER A 25 -14.55 6.58 -28.77
N VAL A 26 -15.22 7.30 -27.88
CA VAL A 26 -16.68 7.38 -27.88
C VAL A 26 -17.13 8.19 -29.09
N ASP A 27 -17.81 7.52 -30.03
CA ASP A 27 -18.45 8.16 -31.19
C ASP A 27 -19.79 8.80 -30.78
N LYS A 28 -20.69 8.00 -30.19
CA LYS A 28 -21.98 8.45 -29.66
C LYS A 28 -22.08 8.22 -28.15
N VAL A 29 -22.36 9.28 -27.41
CA VAL A 29 -22.60 9.20 -25.95
C VAL A 29 -23.93 8.51 -25.68
N ALA A 30 -23.93 7.56 -24.75
CA ALA A 30 -25.12 6.81 -24.36
C ALA A 30 -26.22 7.69 -23.77
N ASP A 31 -27.48 7.27 -23.94
CA ASP A 31 -28.63 8.04 -23.45
C ASP A 31 -28.56 8.28 -21.93
N GLY A 32 -28.82 9.52 -21.53
CA GLY A 32 -28.74 9.96 -20.13
C GLY A 32 -27.31 10.29 -19.65
N PHE A 33 -26.29 10.11 -20.48
CA PHE A 33 -24.95 10.63 -20.21
C PHE A 33 -24.74 11.98 -20.90
N LYS A 34 -23.90 12.82 -20.27
CA LYS A 34 -23.43 14.09 -20.82
C LYS A 34 -21.92 14.01 -21.02
N VAL A 35 -21.43 14.67 -22.06
CA VAL A 35 -20.00 14.89 -22.22
C VAL A 35 -19.55 15.93 -21.18
N VAL A 36 -18.52 15.58 -20.40
CA VAL A 36 -18.00 16.42 -19.31
C VAL A 36 -16.51 16.74 -19.46
N ALA A 37 -15.82 16.06 -20.37
CA ALA A 37 -14.46 16.43 -20.75
C ALA A 37 -14.19 16.09 -22.22
N GLN A 38 -13.37 16.90 -22.88
CA GLN A 38 -13.01 16.73 -24.30
C GLN A 38 -11.54 17.08 -24.54
N SER A 39 -10.93 16.45 -25.54
CA SER A 39 -9.59 16.79 -26.05
C SER A 39 -9.65 16.87 -27.57
N GLY A 40 -9.73 18.09 -28.12
CA GLY A 40 -10.08 18.28 -29.52
C GLY A 40 -11.43 17.65 -29.83
N ASN A 41 -11.47 16.71 -30.78
CA ASN A 41 -12.69 15.98 -31.15
C ASN A 41 -12.93 14.71 -30.32
N ILE A 42 -12.04 14.37 -29.39
CA ILE A 42 -12.15 13.16 -28.58
C ILE A 42 -12.95 13.46 -27.33
N ILE A 43 -13.99 12.66 -27.08
CA ILE A 43 -14.72 12.67 -25.82
C ILE A 43 -13.84 12.04 -24.74
N ALA A 44 -13.35 12.87 -23.82
CA ALA A 44 -12.41 12.47 -22.79
C ALA A 44 -13.09 12.12 -21.46
N GLY A 45 -14.37 12.49 -21.28
CA GLY A 45 -15.13 12.14 -20.10
C GLY A 45 -16.64 12.24 -20.29
N ILE A 46 -17.37 11.32 -19.66
CA ILE A 46 -18.84 11.25 -19.68
C ILE A 46 -19.38 11.12 -18.25
N ALA A 47 -20.57 11.66 -18.01
CA ALA A 47 -21.21 11.55 -16.70
C ALA A 47 -22.73 11.37 -16.81
N ASN A 48 -23.28 10.54 -15.93
CA ASN A 48 -24.69 10.48 -15.59
C ASN A 48 -24.84 10.76 -14.09
N GLU A 49 -25.11 12.02 -13.73
CA GLU A 49 -25.19 12.48 -12.34
C GLU A 49 -26.34 11.84 -11.56
N GLN A 50 -27.46 11.54 -12.23
CA GLN A 50 -28.61 10.89 -11.59
C GLN A 50 -28.25 9.48 -11.10
N LYS A 51 -27.46 8.75 -11.89
CA LYS A 51 -27.00 7.40 -11.56
C LYS A 51 -25.64 7.38 -10.85
N LYS A 52 -25.01 8.54 -10.65
CA LYS A 52 -23.63 8.68 -10.15
C LYS A 52 -22.60 7.84 -10.95
N LEU A 53 -22.78 7.75 -12.26
CA LEU A 53 -21.86 7.03 -13.15
C LEU A 53 -20.96 8.04 -13.87
N TYR A 54 -19.66 7.79 -13.84
CA TYR A 54 -18.64 8.66 -14.43
C TYR A 54 -17.65 7.80 -15.20
N GLY A 55 -17.31 8.23 -16.41
CA GLY A 55 -16.33 7.58 -17.27
C GLY A 55 -15.28 8.59 -17.73
N THR A 56 -14.04 8.14 -17.85
CA THR A 56 -12.89 8.92 -18.28
C THR A 56 -12.08 8.14 -19.32
N GLN A 57 -11.54 8.82 -20.32
CA GLN A 57 -10.66 8.26 -21.36
C GLN A 57 -9.17 8.54 -21.06
N PHE A 58 -8.86 8.88 -19.81
CA PHE A 58 -7.52 9.12 -19.32
C PHE A 58 -7.35 8.49 -17.93
N HIS A 59 -6.10 8.34 -17.50
CA HIS A 59 -5.74 7.75 -16.21
C HIS A 59 -5.58 8.83 -15.13
N PRO A 60 -6.55 9.05 -14.22
CA PRO A 60 -6.40 10.00 -13.12
C PRO A 60 -5.46 9.52 -12.00
N GLU A 61 -5.05 8.25 -12.02
CA GLU A 61 -4.20 7.63 -10.99
C GLU A 61 -2.69 7.80 -11.23
N VAL A 62 -2.29 8.27 -12.41
CA VAL A 62 -0.87 8.42 -12.79
C VAL A 62 -0.39 9.85 -12.63
N ASP A 63 0.90 10.02 -12.31
CA ASP A 63 1.53 11.33 -12.09
C ASP A 63 1.47 12.25 -13.31
N LEU A 64 1.36 11.68 -14.51
CA LEU A 64 1.23 12.42 -15.77
C LEU A 64 -0.13 13.13 -15.92
N THR A 65 -1.08 12.86 -15.02
CA THR A 65 -2.33 13.60 -14.91
C THR A 65 -2.26 14.50 -13.68
N GLU A 66 -1.85 15.76 -13.86
CA GLU A 66 -1.42 16.68 -12.79
C GLU A 66 -2.44 16.83 -11.64
N ARG A 67 -3.73 16.81 -11.98
CA ARG A 67 -4.83 16.99 -11.01
C ARG A 67 -5.67 15.71 -10.83
N GLY A 68 -5.14 14.56 -11.23
CA GLY A 68 -5.85 13.28 -11.21
C GLY A 68 -6.25 12.84 -9.79
N MET A 69 -5.38 13.09 -8.81
CA MET A 69 -5.68 12.81 -7.40
C MET A 69 -6.85 13.64 -6.86
N ASP A 70 -7.04 14.88 -7.33
CA ASP A 70 -8.21 15.70 -6.95
C ASP A 70 -9.50 15.13 -7.56
N MET A 71 -9.45 14.62 -8.79
CA MET A 71 -10.59 13.94 -9.42
C MET A 71 -10.98 12.67 -8.65
N LEU A 72 -9.99 11.84 -8.29
CA LEU A 72 -10.23 10.65 -7.46
C LEU A 72 -10.78 11.02 -6.08
N ARG A 73 -10.26 12.08 -5.47
CA ARG A 73 -10.77 12.61 -4.20
C ARG A 73 -12.23 13.04 -4.33
N ASN A 74 -12.58 13.83 -5.34
CA ASN A 74 -13.95 14.25 -5.59
C ASN A 74 -14.88 13.04 -5.77
N PHE A 75 -14.44 12.03 -6.52
CA PHE A 75 -15.22 10.80 -6.69
C PHE A 75 -15.44 10.05 -5.37
N LEU A 76 -14.37 9.82 -4.60
CA LEU A 76 -14.46 9.05 -3.35
C LEU A 76 -15.30 9.78 -2.29
N PHE A 77 -15.07 11.07 -2.07
CA PHE A 77 -15.66 11.78 -0.94
C PHE A 77 -16.98 12.47 -1.27
N GLU A 78 -17.09 13.14 -2.42
CA GLU A 78 -18.30 13.91 -2.76
C GLU A 78 -19.37 13.05 -3.44
N ILE A 79 -18.95 12.07 -4.26
CA ILE A 79 -19.88 11.26 -5.07
C ILE A 79 -20.22 9.94 -4.34
N ALA A 80 -19.20 9.15 -4.01
CA ALA A 80 -19.36 7.85 -3.36
C ALA A 80 -19.63 7.96 -1.85
N GLY A 81 -19.30 9.09 -1.23
CA GLY A 81 -19.55 9.33 0.20
C GLY A 81 -18.65 8.50 1.12
N CYS A 82 -17.46 8.12 0.65
CA CYS A 82 -16.46 7.44 1.48
C CYS A 82 -16.00 8.35 2.63
N THR A 83 -15.71 7.76 3.78
CA THR A 83 -15.09 8.46 4.91
C THR A 83 -13.58 8.32 4.91
N SER A 84 -12.84 9.29 5.44
CA SER A 84 -11.37 9.27 5.51
C SER A 84 -10.82 8.38 6.64
N ASN A 85 -11.50 7.28 6.97
CA ASN A 85 -11.17 6.40 8.08
C ASN A 85 -10.11 5.33 7.73
N PHE A 86 -9.73 5.17 6.47
CA PHE A 86 -8.69 4.23 6.03
C PHE A 86 -7.28 4.80 6.26
N THR A 87 -6.96 5.12 7.51
CA THR A 87 -5.64 5.63 7.92
C THR A 87 -4.75 4.51 8.45
N VAL A 88 -3.43 4.70 8.41
CA VAL A 88 -2.46 3.75 8.98
C VAL A 88 -2.73 3.52 10.47
N GLN A 89 -3.11 4.57 11.20
CA GLN A 89 -3.43 4.52 12.62
C GLN A 89 -4.65 3.64 12.88
N ASN A 90 -5.76 3.84 12.15
CA ASN A 90 -6.96 3.04 12.32
C ASN A 90 -6.72 1.58 11.94
N ARG A 91 -5.97 1.34 10.87
CA ARG A 91 -5.59 -0.01 10.43
C ARG A 91 -4.68 -0.71 11.44
N GLN A 92 -3.72 0.01 12.01
CA GLN A 92 -2.87 -0.52 13.07
C GLN A 92 -3.71 -0.95 14.28
N LEU A 93 -4.66 -0.12 14.71
CA LEU A 93 -5.55 -0.46 15.83
C LEU A 93 -6.44 -1.68 15.51
N SER A 94 -6.99 -1.76 14.29
CA SER A 94 -7.76 -2.94 13.86
C SER A 94 -6.90 -4.20 13.86
N CYS A 95 -5.71 -4.12 13.29
CA CYS A 95 -4.81 -5.26 13.19
C CYS A 95 -4.33 -5.73 14.57
N ILE A 96 -4.07 -4.81 15.51
CA ILE A 96 -3.75 -5.17 16.91
C ILE A 96 -4.90 -5.97 17.54
N ARG A 97 -6.15 -5.52 17.39
CA ARG A 97 -7.31 -6.25 17.92
C ARG A 97 -7.44 -7.62 17.28
N GLU A 98 -7.32 -7.71 15.96
CA GLU A 98 -7.38 -8.99 15.25
C GLU A 98 -6.27 -9.96 15.69
N ILE A 99 -5.06 -9.45 15.93
CA ILE A 99 -3.95 -10.26 16.46
C ILE A 99 -4.28 -10.75 17.87
N GLN A 100 -4.74 -9.86 18.76
CA GLN A 100 -5.10 -10.22 20.13
C GLN A 100 -6.20 -11.28 20.17
N GLU A 101 -7.26 -11.12 19.37
CA GLU A 101 -8.37 -12.06 19.27
C GLU A 101 -7.93 -13.43 18.74
N LYS A 102 -7.08 -13.46 17.71
CA LYS A 102 -6.62 -14.72 17.10
C LYS A 102 -5.59 -15.46 17.94
N VAL A 103 -4.71 -14.74 18.63
CA VAL A 103 -3.62 -15.34 19.40
C VAL A 103 -4.08 -15.72 20.81
N ASP A 104 -4.96 -14.91 21.41
CA ASP A 104 -5.41 -15.06 22.80
C ASP A 104 -4.22 -15.27 23.75
N LYS A 105 -4.06 -16.47 24.33
CA LYS A 105 -2.99 -16.81 25.28
C LYS A 105 -1.81 -17.54 24.65
N SER A 106 -1.86 -17.81 23.34
CA SER A 106 -0.83 -18.56 22.64
C SER A 106 0.45 -17.76 22.48
N LYS A 107 1.57 -18.46 22.27
CA LYS A 107 2.84 -17.85 21.87
C LYS A 107 2.94 -17.81 20.35
N VAL A 108 3.56 -16.77 19.83
CA VAL A 108 3.82 -16.54 18.40
C VAL A 108 5.32 -16.56 18.18
N LEU A 109 5.77 -17.44 17.29
CA LEU A 109 7.14 -17.47 16.79
C LEU A 109 7.20 -16.62 15.52
N VAL A 110 8.15 -15.69 15.45
CA VAL A 110 8.45 -14.92 14.25
C VAL A 110 9.91 -15.08 13.88
N LEU A 111 10.14 -15.47 12.62
CA LEU A 111 11.47 -15.53 12.03
C LEU A 111 11.79 -14.17 11.42
N LEU A 112 12.74 -13.47 12.03
CA LEU A 112 13.17 -12.15 11.65
C LEU A 112 14.31 -12.26 10.64
N SER A 113 14.08 -11.82 9.39
CA SER A 113 15.12 -11.80 8.35
C SER A 113 16.00 -10.56 8.40
N GLY A 114 15.53 -9.48 9.06
CA GLY A 114 16.13 -8.15 9.00
C GLY A 114 15.52 -7.25 7.93
N GLY A 115 14.69 -7.80 7.05
CA GLY A 115 13.88 -7.02 6.11
C GLY A 115 12.80 -6.20 6.81
N VAL A 116 12.33 -5.14 6.14
CA VAL A 116 11.34 -4.20 6.67
C VAL A 116 10.06 -4.92 7.12
N ASP A 117 9.53 -5.82 6.30
CA ASP A 117 8.28 -6.52 6.60
C ASP A 117 8.37 -7.36 7.88
N SER A 118 9.41 -8.19 8.01
CA SER A 118 9.62 -9.03 9.19
C SER A 118 9.85 -8.19 10.46
N THR A 119 10.51 -7.03 10.32
CA THR A 119 10.80 -6.12 11.43
C THR A 119 9.53 -5.41 11.89
N VAL A 120 8.72 -4.89 10.96
CA VAL A 120 7.43 -4.26 11.26
C VAL A 120 6.46 -5.28 11.84
N CYS A 121 6.42 -6.50 11.30
CA CYS A 121 5.62 -7.61 11.85
C CYS A 121 6.00 -7.90 13.30
N THR A 122 7.30 -8.05 13.59
CA THR A 122 7.80 -8.30 14.95
C THR A 122 7.45 -7.16 15.90
N ALA A 123 7.61 -5.90 15.47
CA ALA A 123 7.24 -4.73 16.26
C ALA A 123 5.73 -4.65 16.52
N LEU A 124 4.90 -4.99 15.52
CA LEU A 124 3.45 -4.99 15.64
C LEU A 124 2.96 -6.09 16.60
N LEU A 125 3.52 -7.29 16.51
CA LEU A 125 3.24 -8.39 17.45
C LEU A 125 3.62 -8.00 18.88
N ASN A 126 4.79 -7.39 19.09
CA ASN A 126 5.22 -6.95 20.42
C ASN A 126 4.36 -5.79 20.97
N LYS A 127 3.76 -4.98 20.09
CA LYS A 127 2.79 -3.95 20.50
C LYS A 127 1.42 -4.53 20.80
N ALA A 128 1.02 -5.61 20.14
CA ALA A 128 -0.28 -6.24 20.30
C ALA A 128 -0.33 -7.21 21.49
N LEU A 129 0.77 -7.90 21.79
CA LEU A 129 0.82 -9.04 22.72
C LEU A 129 1.77 -8.78 23.88
N ASN A 130 1.70 -9.59 24.93
CA ASN A 130 2.67 -9.54 26.01
C ASN A 130 4.06 -9.99 25.53
N GLN A 131 5.11 -9.44 26.13
CA GLN A 131 6.51 -9.71 25.75
C GLN A 131 6.86 -11.21 25.79
N GLU A 132 6.23 -11.98 26.67
CA GLU A 132 6.45 -13.43 26.80
C GLU A 132 5.77 -14.27 25.71
N GLN A 133 4.78 -13.70 25.02
CA GLN A 133 4.07 -14.35 23.93
C GLN A 133 4.83 -14.26 22.60
N VAL A 134 5.68 -13.25 22.42
CA VAL A 134 6.41 -13.04 21.17
C VAL A 134 7.81 -13.64 21.26
N ILE A 135 8.06 -14.65 20.45
CA ILE A 135 9.37 -15.29 20.32
C ILE A 135 9.95 -14.85 18.96
N ALA A 136 10.87 -13.89 19.00
CA ALA A 136 11.57 -13.42 17.81
C ALA A 136 12.91 -14.13 17.67
N VAL A 137 13.14 -14.76 16.52
CA VAL A 137 14.38 -15.47 16.19
C VAL A 137 15.00 -14.84 14.95
N HIS A 138 16.26 -14.43 15.06
CA HIS A 138 17.02 -13.88 13.94
C HIS A 138 18.14 -14.85 13.56
N ILE A 139 18.18 -15.25 12.30
CA ILE A 139 19.18 -16.17 11.78
C ILE A 139 20.12 -15.36 10.88
N ASP A 140 21.36 -15.20 11.32
CA ASP A 140 22.43 -14.64 10.49
C ASP A 140 23.09 -15.79 9.72
N ASN A 141 22.75 -15.91 8.45
CA ASN A 141 23.29 -16.96 7.59
C ASN A 141 24.72 -16.67 7.10
N GLY A 142 25.32 -15.53 7.47
CA GLY A 142 26.65 -15.12 7.02
C GLY A 142 26.70 -14.35 5.70
N PHE A 143 25.57 -14.19 5.02
CA PHE A 143 25.44 -13.44 3.76
C PHE A 143 24.73 -12.09 3.95
N MET A 144 24.57 -11.65 5.20
CA MET A 144 23.99 -10.37 5.55
C MET A 144 24.92 -9.21 5.17
N ARG A 145 24.37 -8.01 4.93
CA ARG A 145 25.22 -6.84 4.67
C ARG A 145 25.99 -6.45 5.92
N LYS A 146 27.08 -5.72 5.72
CA LYS A 146 27.96 -5.25 6.80
C LYS A 146 27.15 -4.59 7.93
N ARG A 147 27.17 -5.21 9.11
CA ARG A 147 26.49 -4.77 10.34
C ARG A 147 24.95 -4.74 10.30
N GLU A 148 24.32 -5.35 9.30
CA GLU A 148 22.85 -5.36 9.17
C GLU A 148 22.18 -6.06 10.36
N SER A 149 22.61 -7.28 10.68
CA SER A 149 22.10 -8.07 11.81
C SER A 149 22.23 -7.32 13.14
N GLN A 150 23.35 -6.63 13.35
CA GLN A 150 23.59 -5.82 14.55
C GLN A 150 22.62 -4.64 14.63
N SER A 151 22.44 -3.89 13.54
CA SER A 151 21.51 -2.74 13.51
C SER A 151 20.06 -3.17 13.76
N VAL A 152 19.65 -4.32 13.22
CA VAL A 152 18.31 -4.89 13.45
C VAL A 152 18.12 -5.26 14.92
N GLU A 153 19.09 -5.94 15.54
CA GLU A 153 19.05 -6.29 16.96
C GLU A 153 18.99 -5.05 17.86
N GLU A 154 19.82 -4.05 17.59
CA GLU A 154 19.83 -2.79 18.35
C GLU A 154 18.49 -2.06 18.26
N ALA A 155 17.88 -2.00 17.07
CA ALA A 155 16.59 -1.36 16.86
C ALA A 155 15.46 -2.07 17.63
N LEU A 156 15.43 -3.41 17.59
CA LEU A 156 14.41 -4.19 18.29
C LEU A 156 14.62 -4.18 19.82
N THR A 157 15.87 -4.18 20.28
CA THR A 157 16.19 -4.08 21.71
C THR A 157 15.72 -2.75 22.29
N LYS A 158 15.86 -1.64 21.55
CA LYS A 158 15.32 -0.32 21.94
C LYS A 158 13.79 -0.33 22.07
N LEU A 159 13.09 -1.20 21.35
CA LEU A 159 11.64 -1.41 21.44
C LEU A 159 11.26 -2.43 22.54
N GLY A 160 12.22 -2.90 23.33
CA GLY A 160 12.01 -3.89 24.39
C GLY A 160 11.87 -5.33 23.88
N ILE A 161 12.18 -5.62 22.63
CA ILE A 161 12.06 -6.96 22.04
C ILE A 161 13.37 -7.71 22.27
N LYS A 162 13.33 -8.83 22.99
CA LYS A 162 14.49 -9.70 23.21
C LYS A 162 14.53 -10.81 22.17
N LEU A 163 15.57 -10.85 21.35
CA LEU A 163 15.80 -11.94 20.39
C LEU A 163 16.25 -13.21 21.12
N LYS A 164 15.64 -14.36 20.79
CA LYS A 164 15.90 -15.65 21.48
C LYS A 164 16.80 -16.62 20.73
N GLY A 165 17.39 -16.23 19.61
CA GLY A 165 18.33 -17.07 18.88
C GLY A 165 19.21 -16.26 17.94
N LYS A 166 20.49 -16.64 17.88
CA LYS A 166 21.48 -16.23 16.88
C LYS A 166 22.07 -17.52 16.32
N LEU A 167 21.70 -17.89 15.10
CA LEU A 167 22.41 -18.96 14.39
C LEU A 167 23.64 -18.34 13.75
N TYR A 168 24.80 -18.96 13.95
CA TYR A 168 26.10 -18.43 13.52
C TYR A 168 26.50 -19.00 12.16
N VAL A 169 26.88 -18.09 11.27
CA VAL A 169 27.56 -18.18 9.96
C VAL A 169 28.21 -19.52 9.62
N GLN A 170 28.97 -20.10 10.55
CA GLN A 170 29.80 -21.28 10.31
C GLN A 170 29.00 -22.48 9.80
N MET A 171 27.82 -22.76 10.36
CA MET A 171 27.01 -23.91 9.94
C MET A 171 26.57 -23.82 8.48
N PHE A 172 26.24 -22.61 8.02
CA PHE A 172 25.74 -22.39 6.66
C PHE A 172 26.90 -22.35 5.64
N VAL A 173 28.04 -21.79 6.02
CA VAL A 173 29.27 -21.84 5.21
C VAL A 173 29.77 -23.28 5.07
N ASP A 174 29.74 -24.06 6.15
CA ASP A 174 30.12 -25.48 6.15
C ASP A 174 29.19 -26.32 5.27
N SER A 175 27.87 -26.06 5.29
CA SER A 175 26.94 -26.76 4.39
C SER A 175 27.18 -26.43 2.92
N LEU A 176 27.46 -25.17 2.58
CA LEU A 176 27.81 -24.78 1.21
C LEU A 176 29.14 -25.39 0.75
N SER A 177 30.07 -25.56 1.69
CA SER A 177 31.36 -26.19 1.41
C SER A 177 31.22 -27.70 1.13
N ASN A 178 30.25 -28.36 1.76
CA ASN A 178 29.87 -29.75 1.50
C ASN A 178 29.03 -29.94 0.23
N GLU A 179 28.51 -28.86 -0.37
CA GLU A 179 27.85 -28.87 -1.69
C GLU A 179 28.84 -28.66 -2.86
N GLY A 180 30.15 -28.71 -2.59
CA GLY A 180 31.19 -28.70 -3.61
C GLY A 180 31.14 -29.92 -4.54
N ILE A 181 30.55 -29.72 -5.73
CA ILE A 181 30.76 -30.40 -7.03
C ILE A 181 30.74 -31.94 -6.99
N GLN A 182 29.58 -32.51 -7.35
CA GLN A 182 29.55 -33.62 -8.32
C GLN A 182 29.26 -33.07 -9.71
#